data_AF-A0A076MY01-F1
#
_entry.id   AF-A0A076MY01-F1
#
_cell.length_a   1.000
_cell.length_b   1.000
_cell.length_c   1.000
_cell.angle_alpha   90.00
_cell.angle_beta   90.00
_cell.angle_gamma   90.00
#
_symmetry.space_group_name_H-M   'P 1'
#
loop_
_entity.id
_entity.type
_entity.pdbx_description
1 polymer ?
#
loop_
_entity_poly.entity_id
_entity_poly.type
_entity_poly.pdbx_seq_one_letter_code
_entity_poly.pdbx_strand_id
1 'polypeptide(L)'
;MAVKYSCPAGWVYSRDRLTEDEHSGADSSPAHTLRRTCRRLVTSQHFAGPRFSWGDREVAAAADGRGNGLGRRSKPVTIATSHHLAYLAARYR
;
A
#
# COMPACT_ATOMS: atom_id res chain seq x y z
N MET A 1 2.23 -11.80 -3.62
CA MET A 1 0.87 -11.46 -3.15
C MET A 1 0.28 -10.37 -4.03
N ALA A 2 -1.04 -10.36 -4.25
CA ALA A 2 -1.72 -9.26 -4.92
C ALA A 2 -2.35 -8.33 -3.86
N VAL A 3 -2.19 -7.01 -4.01
CA VAL A 3 -2.75 -6.02 -3.07
C VAL A 3 -4.03 -5.46 -3.67
N LYS A 4 -5.14 -5.65 -2.96
CA LYS A 4 -6.43 -5.03 -3.26
C LYS A 4 -6.67 -3.89 -2.27
N TYR A 5 -6.81 -2.69 -2.80
CA TYR A 5 -6.99 -1.46 -2.03
C TYR A 5 -8.33 -0.84 -2.44
N SER A 6 -9.22 -0.57 -1.48
CA SER A 6 -10.47 0.15 -1.77
C SER A 6 -10.22 1.65 -1.81
N CYS A 7 -11.12 2.42 -2.43
CA CYS A 7 -11.17 3.87 -2.34
C CYS A 7 -12.59 4.35 -2.70
N PRO A 8 -12.94 5.63 -2.48
CA PRO A 8 -14.25 6.16 -2.84
C PRO A 8 -14.61 6.01 -4.33
N ALA A 9 -13.61 6.04 -5.21
CA ALA A 9 -13.78 5.97 -6.66
C ALA A 9 -13.59 4.55 -7.24
N GLY A 10 -13.50 3.49 -6.43
CA GLY A 10 -13.38 2.11 -6.88
C GLY A 10 -12.32 1.28 -6.16
N TRP A 11 -11.76 0.28 -6.84
CA TRP A 11 -10.69 -0.57 -6.30
C TRP A 11 -9.40 -0.37 -7.08
N VAL A 12 -8.29 -0.19 -6.38
CA VAL A 12 -6.95 -0.28 -6.95
C VAL A 12 -6.42 -1.68 -6.70
N TYR A 13 -5.94 -2.33 -7.76
CA TYR A 13 -5.42 -3.68 -7.70
C TYR A 13 -4.01 -3.73 -8.27
N SER A 14 -3.04 -4.11 -7.44
CA SER A 14 -1.66 -4.35 -7.88
C SER A 14 -1.39 -5.85 -7.90
N ARG A 15 -1.06 -6.37 -9.09
CA ARG A 15 -0.59 -7.77 -9.29
C ARG A 15 0.92 -7.91 -9.18
N ASP A 16 1.66 -6.80 -9.04
CA ASP A 16 3.13 -6.86 -8.96
C ASP A 16 3.49 -7.80 -7.78
N ARG A 17 3.97 -9.00 -8.13
CA ARG A 17 4.41 -9.97 -7.13
C ARG A 17 5.58 -9.31 -6.41
N LEU A 18 5.40 -9.04 -5.11
CA LEU A 18 6.50 -8.94 -4.17
C LEU A 18 7.14 -10.34 -4.13
N THR A 19 7.99 -10.67 -5.11
CA THR A 19 8.80 -11.89 -5.10
C THR A 19 9.78 -11.76 -3.94
N GLU A 20 9.70 -12.70 -2.99
CA GLU A 20 10.69 -12.83 -1.91
C GLU A 20 11.98 -13.52 -2.42
N ASP A 21 12.03 -13.91 -3.71
CA ASP A 21 13.02 -14.87 -4.26
C ASP A 21 13.98 -14.31 -5.34
N GLU A 22 14.24 -13.00 -5.40
CA GLU A 22 15.27 -12.46 -6.33
C GLU A 22 16.53 -12.00 -5.58
N HIS A 23 17.18 -12.96 -4.89
CA HIS A 23 18.60 -12.87 -4.55
C HIS A 23 19.43 -13.18 -5.80
N SER A 24 19.58 -12.22 -6.71
CA SER A 24 20.71 -12.12 -7.66
C SER A 24 20.50 -10.91 -8.58
N GLY A 25 21.21 -9.82 -8.32
CA GLY A 25 21.24 -8.64 -9.18
C GLY A 25 21.12 -7.35 -8.37
N ALA A 26 22.12 -6.49 -8.49
CA ALA A 26 22.12 -5.17 -7.88
C ALA A 26 20.82 -4.40 -8.25
N ASP A 27 20.17 -3.81 -7.24
CA ASP A 27 19.03 -2.86 -7.28
C ASP A 27 17.55 -3.31 -7.20
N SER A 28 17.19 -4.60 -7.14
CA SER A 28 15.77 -5.01 -6.97
C SER A 28 15.40 -5.47 -5.55
N SER A 29 15.74 -4.69 -4.52
CA SER A 29 15.30 -5.01 -3.15
C SER A 29 13.76 -5.05 -3.05
N PRO A 30 13.15 -6.00 -2.31
CA PRO A 30 11.71 -5.96 -1.99
C PRO A 30 11.26 -4.61 -1.42
N ALA A 31 12.14 -3.91 -0.70
CA ALA A 31 11.91 -2.55 -0.23
C ALA A 31 11.80 -1.54 -1.38
N HIS A 32 12.60 -1.69 -2.44
CA HIS A 32 12.55 -0.87 -3.65
C HIS A 32 11.24 -1.10 -4.42
N THR A 33 10.87 -2.36 -4.69
CA THR A 33 9.60 -2.70 -5.36
C THR A 33 8.40 -2.21 -4.58
N LEU A 34 8.46 -2.34 -3.25
CA LEU A 34 7.43 -1.83 -2.36
C LEU A 34 7.33 -0.30 -2.45
N ARG A 35 8.45 0.41 -2.28
CA ARG A 35 8.50 1.87 -2.37
C ARG A 35 7.97 2.35 -3.72
N ARG A 36 8.33 1.69 -4.81
CA ARG A 36 7.82 1.98 -6.16
C ARG A 36 6.30 1.80 -6.24
N THR A 37 5.78 0.71 -5.69
CA THR A 37 4.33 0.43 -5.65
C THR A 37 3.59 1.46 -4.81
N CYS A 38 4.08 1.78 -3.62
CA CYS A 38 3.52 2.82 -2.77
C CYS A 38 3.56 4.19 -3.44
N ARG A 39 4.66 4.55 -4.12
CA ARG A 39 4.76 5.77 -4.94
C ARG A 39 3.69 5.85 -6.01
N ARG A 40 3.51 4.79 -6.79
CA ARG A 40 2.46 4.71 -7.82
C ARG A 40 1.06 4.88 -7.21
N LEU A 41 0.84 4.28 -6.03
CA LEU A 41 -0.43 4.37 -5.33
C LEU A 41 -0.69 5.81 -4.86
N VAL A 42 0.26 6.46 -4.18
CA VAL A 42 0.06 7.83 -3.65
C VAL A 42 -0.11 8.89 -4.75
N THR A 43 0.44 8.65 -5.94
CA THR A 43 0.25 9.54 -7.10
C THR A 43 -1.05 9.26 -7.86
N SER A 44 -1.76 8.18 -7.52
CA SER A 44 -3.03 7.85 -8.16
C SER A 44 -4.15 8.75 -7.62
N GLN A 45 -5.05 9.17 -8.51
CA GLN A 45 -6.29 9.87 -8.15
C GLN A 45 -7.19 9.07 -7.18
N HIS A 46 -6.95 7.77 -7.05
CA HIS A 46 -7.69 6.86 -6.20
C HIS A 46 -7.14 6.77 -4.77
N PHE A 47 -6.01 7.43 -4.47
CA PHE A 47 -5.48 7.46 -3.11
C PHE A 47 -6.25 8.47 -2.25
N ALA A 48 -6.84 7.99 -1.15
CA ALA A 48 -7.68 8.82 -0.29
C ALA A 48 -6.86 9.80 0.58
N GLY A 49 -5.57 9.55 0.78
CA GLY A 49 -4.63 10.47 1.40
C GLY A 49 -4.25 10.07 2.83
N PRO A 50 -3.08 10.51 3.32
CA PRO A 50 -2.48 10.05 4.59
C PRO A 50 -3.30 10.36 5.86
N ARG A 51 -4.35 11.18 5.74
CA ARG A 51 -5.27 11.53 6.82
C ARG A 51 -6.54 10.67 6.83
N PHE A 52 -6.78 9.88 5.80
CA PHE A 52 -8.00 9.11 5.64
C PHE A 52 -8.03 7.87 6.55
N SER A 53 -6.93 7.12 6.61
CA SER A 53 -6.80 5.94 7.45
C SER A 53 -5.38 5.76 7.97
N TRP A 54 -5.19 4.90 8.98
CA TRP A 54 -3.85 4.47 9.38
C TRP A 54 -3.13 3.78 8.21
N GLY A 55 -3.85 2.98 7.41
CA GLY A 55 -3.29 2.32 6.23
C GLY A 55 -2.77 3.31 5.18
N ASP A 56 -3.50 4.39 4.91
CA ASP A 56 -3.08 5.44 3.97
C ASP A 56 -1.81 6.16 4.45
N ARG A 57 -1.69 6.37 5.77
CA ARG A 57 -0.49 6.94 6.37
C ARG A 57 0.73 6.04 6.18
N GLU A 58 0.58 4.74 6.38
CA GLU A 58 1.67 3.78 6.15
C GLU A 58 2.07 3.71 4.67
N VAL A 59 1.10 3.77 3.75
CA VAL A 59 1.36 3.84 2.30
C VAL A 59 2.14 5.11 1.95
N ALA A 60 1.75 6.26 2.49
CA ALA A 60 2.45 7.52 2.28
C ALA A 60 3.88 7.49 2.84
N ALA A 61 4.05 6.97 4.06
CA ALA A 61 5.38 6.80 4.66
C ALA A 61 6.26 5.89 3.78
N ALA A 62 5.74 4.75 3.34
CA ALA A 62 6.47 3.82 2.48
C ALA A 62 6.85 4.42 1.11
N ALA A 63 6.02 5.30 0.54
CA ALA A 63 6.34 6.00 -0.70
C ALA A 63 7.56 6.94 -0.55
N ASP A 64 7.69 7.58 0.61
CA ASP A 64 8.83 8.43 0.96
C ASP A 64 10.10 7.62 1.30
N GLY A 65 9.98 6.29 1.40
CA GLY A 65 11.05 5.42 1.90
C GLY A 65 11.17 5.43 3.43
N ARG A 66 10.12 5.90 4.12
CA ARG A 66 9.99 5.89 5.58
C ARG A 66 9.08 4.73 6.02
N GLY A 67 9.18 4.35 7.29
CA GLY A 67 8.37 3.29 7.89
C GLY A 67 9.05 1.93 7.88
N ASN A 68 8.88 1.19 8.98
CA ASN A 68 9.34 -0.19 9.10
C ASN A 68 8.53 -1.02 8.13
N GLY A 69 9.16 -1.36 7.00
CA GLY A 69 8.52 -1.79 5.77
C GLY A 69 7.44 -2.85 5.95
N LEU A 70 6.62 -2.97 4.91
CA LEU A 70 5.62 -4.04 4.72
C LEU A 70 6.24 -5.45 4.64
N GLY A 71 7.40 -5.68 5.26
CA GLY A 71 8.15 -6.94 5.26
C GLY A 71 7.49 -8.07 6.03
N ARG A 72 6.37 -7.83 6.72
CA ARG A 72 5.50 -8.89 7.22
C ARG A 72 4.33 -9.08 6.27
N ARG A 73 4.12 -10.33 5.80
CA ARG A 73 3.01 -10.70 4.89
C ARG A 73 1.62 -10.29 5.40
N SER A 74 1.44 -10.15 6.71
CA SER A 74 0.18 -9.68 7.31
C SER A 74 -0.03 -8.16 7.21
N LYS A 75 1.03 -7.37 7.04
CA LYS A 75 0.98 -5.91 7.10
C LYS A 75 0.21 -5.28 5.92
N PRO A 76 0.31 -5.76 4.67
CA PRO A 76 -0.56 -5.30 3.57
C PRO A 76 -2.05 -5.55 3.84
N VAL A 77 -2.38 -6.68 4.47
CA VAL A 77 -3.78 -6.99 4.85
C VAL A 77 -4.27 -5.97 5.87
N THR A 78 -3.49 -5.69 6.91
CA THR A 78 -3.85 -4.68 7.92
C THR A 78 -4.03 -3.29 7.32
N ILE A 79 -3.19 -2.89 6.36
CA ILE A 79 -3.35 -1.62 5.62
C ILE A 79 -4.69 -1.59 4.88
N ALA A 80 -4.99 -2.63 4.11
CA ALA A 80 -6.23 -2.70 3.35
C ALA A 80 -7.46 -2.71 4.27
N THR A 81 -7.42 -3.47 5.37
CA THR A 81 -8.49 -3.49 6.37
C THR A 81 -8.69 -2.13 7.03
N SER A 82 -7.61 -1.46 7.44
CA SER A 82 -7.70 -0.12 8.04
C SER A 82 -8.34 0.89 7.09
N HIS A 83 -7.94 0.88 5.82
CA HIS A 83 -8.57 1.72 4.80
C HIS A 83 -10.06 1.38 4.64
N HIS A 84 -10.39 0.10 4.56
CA HIS A 84 -11.76 -0.34 4.36
C HIS A 84 -12.69 0.10 5.51
N LEU A 85 -12.23 -0.01 6.76
CA LEU A 85 -12.97 0.47 7.92
C LEU A 85 -13.17 2.00 7.90
N ALA A 86 -12.14 2.76 7.52
CA ALA A 86 -12.26 4.21 7.37
C ALA A 86 -13.27 4.58 6.27
N TYR A 87 -13.27 3.85 5.15
CA TYR A 87 -14.24 4.03 4.08
C TYR A 87 -15.67 3.76 4.54
N LEU A 88 -15.91 2.66 5.26
CA LEU A 88 -17.23 2.36 5.81
C LEU A 88 -17.67 3.46 6.79
N ALA A 89 -16.79 3.89 7.70
CA ALA A 89 -17.09 4.96 8.65
C ALA A 89 -17.40 6.31 7.97
N ALA A 90 -16.73 6.63 6.85
CA ALA A 90 -16.99 7.85 6.08
C ALA A 90 -18.27 7.77 5.24
N ARG A 91 -18.64 6.57 4.78
CA ARG A 91 -19.86 6.35 3.96
C ARG A 91 -21.14 6.36 4.80
N TYR A 92 -21.08 5.93 6.05
CA TYR A 92 -22.22 5.84 6.96
C TYR A 92 -22.26 6.98 7.99
N ARG A 93 -21.57 8.09 7.70
CA ARG A 93 -21.66 9.36 8.41
C ARG A 93 -22.57 10.31 7.66
#